data_AF-A0A1J1I633-F1
#
_entry.id   AF-A0A1J1I633-F1
#
_cell.length_a   1.000
_cell.length_b   1.000
_cell.length_c   1.000
_cell.angle_alpha   90.00
_cell.angle_beta   90.00
_cell.angle_gamma   90.00
#
_symmetry.space_group_name_H-M   'P 1'
#
loop_
_entity.id
_entity.type
_entity.pdbx_description
1 polymer ?
#
loop_
_entity_poly.entity_id
_entity_poly.type
_entity_poly.pdbx_seq_one_letter_code
_entity_poly.pdbx_strand_id
1 'polypeptide(L)'
;MPRKKPTLQLGVYGSFDINPEKAVTSYFESKLQTDLIFKKPCWDVPREGLQHEALENERKFIELSTQQEVFQKKAAIQKKINEKKIDDMHDTQLQLRDKFIKVNDFIKECVEKTVRTETQIEKELKQQKMLNEEIKEISSDLNELLTFEEKFKGVIKELQHYENVFNEVIETSGTYESFEDLMSRSDALMLAQVEIAEREQELIKDIELIRQKILKSTFEASQKIIELNTELARIERTYNNAKAEAMKWEITLSRTKDYIADNEKETITLMDSIQHLYQLLAERNDEKVKLKKYDISGQLDYIHEEIEVLEDIIKRAHHKMAKEGMSLLGEGTNRFLNPDKETNLSN
;
A
#
# COMPACT_ATOMS: atom_id res chain seq x y z
N MET A 1 -82.80 38.02 -107.61
CA MET A 1 -82.78 37.10 -108.78
C MET A 1 -82.94 37.91 -110.05
N PRO A 2 -82.06 37.75 -111.06
CA PRO A 2 -82.26 38.35 -112.38
C PRO A 2 -83.31 37.57 -113.19
N ARG A 3 -84.10 38.31 -113.97
CA ARG A 3 -85.25 37.88 -114.78
C ARG A 3 -84.80 37.19 -116.08
N LYS A 4 -85.32 36.00 -116.40
CA LYS A 4 -85.23 35.40 -117.74
C LYS A 4 -86.14 36.17 -118.71
N LYS A 5 -85.63 36.51 -119.90
CA LYS A 5 -86.40 37.16 -120.97
C LYS A 5 -87.30 36.13 -121.67
N PRO A 6 -88.57 36.46 -121.96
CA PRO A 6 -89.47 35.61 -122.73
C PRO A 6 -89.12 35.65 -124.22
N THR A 7 -89.17 34.48 -124.85
CA THR A 7 -89.06 34.27 -126.30
C THR A 7 -90.26 34.89 -127.00
N LEU A 8 -90.02 35.90 -127.82
CA LEU A 8 -91.00 36.43 -128.75
C LEU A 8 -90.30 36.83 -130.04
N GLN A 9 -90.32 35.91 -131.00
CA GLN A 9 -90.59 36.28 -132.38
C GLN A 9 -91.89 35.57 -132.78
N LEU A 10 -92.98 36.31 -132.70
CA LEU A 10 -94.21 36.04 -133.44
C LEU A 10 -94.27 37.06 -134.58
N GLY A 11 -94.41 36.53 -135.79
CA GLY A 11 -94.43 37.23 -137.06
C GLY A 11 -93.54 36.43 -138.02
N VAL A 12 -94.05 35.64 -138.96
CA VAL A 12 -95.17 35.90 -139.87
C VAL A 12 -95.82 34.57 -140.29
N TYR A 13 -97.13 34.63 -140.51
CA TYR A 13 -97.98 33.68 -141.23
C TYR A 13 -97.26 32.90 -142.36
N GLY A 14 -97.29 31.56 -142.29
CA GLY A 14 -97.09 30.70 -143.47
C GLY A 14 -96.17 29.48 -143.31
N SER A 15 -96.56 28.49 -142.51
CA SER A 15 -96.50 27.03 -142.80
C SER A 15 -96.89 26.28 -141.52
N PHE A 16 -97.75 25.27 -141.63
CA PHE A 16 -98.20 24.46 -140.49
C PHE A 16 -97.00 23.70 -139.92
N ASP A 17 -96.65 23.96 -138.66
CA ASP A 17 -95.48 23.36 -138.03
C ASP A 17 -95.79 21.95 -137.49
N ILE A 18 -94.87 21.04 -137.77
CA ILE A 18 -95.07 19.60 -138.04
C ILE A 18 -95.06 18.74 -136.75
N ASN A 19 -95.33 19.33 -135.58
CA ASN A 19 -95.26 18.56 -134.31
C ASN A 19 -96.33 19.00 -133.29
N PRO A 20 -97.48 18.30 -133.21
CA PRO A 20 -98.58 18.69 -132.32
C PRO A 20 -98.18 18.67 -130.84
N GLU A 21 -97.27 17.79 -130.42
CA GLU A 21 -96.84 17.70 -129.02
C GLU A 21 -96.19 18.99 -128.50
N LYS A 22 -95.36 19.67 -129.32
CA LYS A 22 -94.72 20.94 -128.95
C LYS A 22 -95.69 22.11 -128.94
N ALA A 23 -96.72 22.07 -129.78
CA ALA A 23 -97.77 23.08 -129.78
C ALA A 23 -98.60 23.00 -128.48
N VAL A 24 -98.88 21.79 -127.98
CA VAL A 24 -99.58 21.57 -126.72
C VAL A 24 -98.75 22.09 -125.53
N THR A 25 -97.44 21.81 -125.47
CA THR A 25 -96.59 22.33 -124.38
C THR A 25 -96.51 23.85 -124.40
N SER A 26 -96.33 24.46 -125.59
CA SER A 26 -96.29 25.91 -125.75
C SER A 26 -97.63 26.58 -125.38
N TYR A 27 -98.75 25.92 -125.67
CA TYR A 27 -100.08 26.36 -125.26
C TYR A 27 -100.22 26.37 -123.73
N PHE A 28 -99.77 25.31 -123.03
CA PHE A 28 -99.80 25.25 -121.57
C PHE A 28 -98.90 26.30 -120.91
N GLU A 29 -97.69 26.52 -121.45
CA GLU A 29 -96.78 27.57 -120.95
C GLU A 29 -97.37 28.98 -121.17
N SER A 30 -98.03 29.21 -122.30
CA SER A 30 -98.74 30.47 -122.57
C SER A 30 -99.94 30.67 -121.63
N LYS A 31 -100.68 29.59 -121.32
CA LYS A 31 -101.79 29.65 -120.36
C LYS A 31 -101.31 29.94 -118.93
N LEU A 32 -100.15 29.39 -118.54
CA LEU A 32 -99.50 29.71 -117.26
C LEU A 32 -98.93 31.14 -117.22
N GLN A 33 -98.50 31.68 -118.36
CA GLN A 33 -98.05 33.08 -118.47
C GLN A 33 -99.20 34.09 -118.48
N THR A 34 -100.43 33.69 -118.80
CA THR A 34 -101.60 34.59 -118.80
C THR A 34 -102.13 34.88 -117.38
N ASP A 35 -101.79 34.06 -116.39
CA ASP A 35 -102.06 34.32 -114.96
C ASP A 35 -100.99 35.20 -114.28
N LEU A 36 -99.97 35.66 -115.01
CA LEU A 36 -99.10 36.75 -114.56
C LEU A 36 -99.81 38.09 -114.76
N ILE A 37 -100.65 38.38 -113.77
CA ILE A 37 -101.36 39.64 -113.55
C ILE A 37 -100.48 40.85 -113.90
N PHE A 38 -100.96 41.59 -114.89
CA PHE A 38 -100.62 42.98 -115.21
C PHE A 38 -100.39 43.81 -113.93
N LYS A 39 -99.15 44.11 -113.59
CA LYS A 39 -98.86 45.27 -112.73
C LYS A 39 -99.09 46.51 -113.58
N LYS A 40 -100.29 47.10 -113.48
CA LYS A 40 -100.55 48.47 -113.94
C LYS A 40 -99.41 49.36 -113.45
N PRO A 41 -98.88 50.28 -114.29
CA PRO A 41 -97.93 51.27 -113.80
C PRO A 41 -98.63 52.07 -112.70
N CYS A 42 -98.25 51.81 -111.46
CA CYS A 42 -98.56 52.67 -110.34
C CYS A 42 -97.83 53.98 -110.61
N TRP A 43 -98.57 54.98 -111.09
CA TRP A 43 -98.07 56.35 -111.21
C TRP A 43 -97.63 56.94 -109.86
N ASP A 44 -97.94 56.23 -108.77
CA ASP A 44 -97.52 56.47 -107.38
C ASP A 44 -96.26 55.68 -106.95
N VAL A 45 -95.34 55.37 -107.87
CA VAL A 45 -93.97 54.97 -107.51
C VAL A 45 -93.01 56.08 -107.94
N PRO A 46 -92.29 56.72 -107.01
CA PRO A 46 -91.34 57.78 -107.36
C PRO A 46 -90.30 57.27 -108.36
N ARG A 47 -90.09 58.00 -109.48
CA ARG A 47 -88.99 57.73 -110.43
C ARG A 47 -87.64 58.10 -109.79
N GLU A 48 -86.67 57.19 -109.85
CA GLU A 48 -85.28 57.40 -109.40
C GLU A 48 -84.57 58.46 -110.26
N GLY A 49 -84.65 59.74 -109.88
CA GLY A 49 -83.82 60.82 -110.44
C GLY A 49 -82.63 61.16 -109.53
N LEU A 50 -81.67 61.97 -109.99
CA LEU A 50 -80.51 62.43 -109.18
C LEU A 50 -80.94 63.05 -107.83
N GLN A 51 -82.09 63.72 -107.82
CA GLN A 51 -82.72 64.27 -106.62
C GLN A 51 -83.23 63.18 -105.67
N HIS A 52 -83.70 62.04 -106.20
CA HIS A 52 -84.10 60.88 -105.41
C HIS A 52 -82.88 60.17 -104.81
N GLU A 53 -81.78 60.03 -105.57
CA GLU A 53 -80.51 59.48 -105.08
C GLU A 53 -79.86 60.39 -104.01
N ALA A 54 -79.92 61.71 -104.21
CA ALA A 54 -79.50 62.67 -103.19
C ALA A 54 -80.34 62.54 -101.92
N LEU A 55 -81.67 62.41 -102.04
CA LEU A 55 -82.58 62.14 -100.91
C LEU A 55 -82.30 60.78 -100.25
N GLU A 56 -81.95 59.73 -101.01
CA GLU A 56 -81.55 58.44 -100.47
C GLU A 56 -80.22 58.51 -99.73
N ASN A 57 -79.22 59.23 -100.28
CA ASN A 57 -77.92 59.41 -99.65
C ASN A 57 -78.03 60.26 -98.40
N GLU A 58 -78.90 61.27 -98.39
CA GLU A 58 -79.21 62.05 -97.20
C GLU A 58 -79.90 61.18 -96.14
N ARG A 59 -80.86 60.32 -96.54
CA ARG A 59 -81.48 59.32 -95.65
C ARG A 59 -80.44 58.33 -95.09
N LYS A 60 -79.55 57.80 -95.92
CA LYS A 60 -78.46 56.89 -95.52
C LYS A 60 -77.45 57.60 -94.62
N PHE A 61 -77.14 58.87 -94.89
CA PHE A 61 -76.25 59.68 -94.06
C PHE A 61 -76.87 59.94 -92.68
N ILE A 62 -78.17 60.26 -92.63
CA ILE A 62 -78.93 60.37 -91.38
C ILE A 62 -78.94 59.02 -90.65
N GLU A 63 -79.16 57.90 -91.35
CA GLU A 63 -79.13 56.55 -90.77
C GLU A 63 -77.74 56.18 -90.23
N LEU A 64 -76.66 56.48 -90.97
CA LEU A 64 -75.29 56.22 -90.54
C LEU A 64 -74.85 57.13 -89.39
N SER A 65 -75.23 58.40 -89.42
CA SER A 65 -74.96 59.36 -88.34
C SER A 65 -75.68 58.95 -87.06
N THR A 66 -76.96 58.57 -87.15
CA THR A 66 -77.71 58.04 -86.01
C THR A 66 -77.12 56.71 -85.51
N GLN A 67 -76.69 55.81 -86.39
CA GLN A 67 -75.97 54.60 -85.99
C GLN A 67 -74.63 54.92 -85.31
N GLN A 68 -73.84 55.85 -85.83
CA GLN A 68 -72.57 56.26 -85.26
C GLN A 68 -72.75 56.86 -83.86
N GLU A 69 -73.75 57.71 -83.66
CA GLU A 69 -74.10 58.21 -82.33
C GLU A 69 -74.50 57.08 -81.39
N VAL A 70 -75.29 56.11 -81.85
CA VAL A 70 -75.66 54.92 -81.07
C VAL A 70 -74.41 54.10 -80.71
N PHE A 71 -73.47 53.92 -81.63
CA PHE A 71 -72.21 53.21 -81.37
C PHE A 71 -71.32 53.97 -80.40
N GLN A 72 -71.19 55.29 -80.52
CA GLN A 72 -70.43 56.12 -79.58
C GLN A 72 -71.05 56.08 -78.18
N LYS A 73 -72.39 56.17 -78.08
CA LYS A 73 -73.13 56.02 -76.82
C LYS A 73 -72.89 54.63 -76.22
N LYS A 74 -72.98 53.56 -77.02
CA LYS A 74 -72.69 52.18 -76.58
C LYS A 74 -71.23 52.01 -76.15
N ALA A 75 -70.27 52.55 -76.89
CA ALA A 75 -68.84 52.47 -76.57
C ALA A 75 -68.52 53.23 -75.28
N ALA A 76 -69.11 54.41 -75.06
CA ALA A 76 -68.97 55.17 -73.83
C ALA A 76 -69.57 54.43 -72.62
N ILE A 77 -70.74 53.81 -72.79
CA ILE A 77 -71.36 52.95 -71.76
C ILE A 77 -70.46 51.74 -71.48
N GLN A 78 -69.95 51.07 -72.51
CA GLN A 78 -69.09 49.90 -72.36
C GLN A 78 -67.75 50.25 -71.70
N LYS A 79 -67.17 51.42 -72.02
CA LYS A 79 -65.97 51.93 -71.37
C LYS A 79 -66.20 52.12 -69.88
N LYS A 80 -67.31 52.78 -69.49
CA LYS A 80 -67.69 52.93 -68.07
C LYS A 80 -67.90 51.59 -67.36
N ILE A 81 -68.49 50.60 -68.04
CA ILE A 81 -68.66 49.25 -67.50
C ILE A 81 -67.30 48.57 -67.31
N ASN A 82 -66.38 48.72 -68.28
CA ASN A 82 -65.05 48.13 -68.20
C ASN A 82 -64.17 48.79 -67.13
N GLU A 83 -64.24 50.11 -67.00
CA GLU A 83 -63.59 50.86 -65.91
C GLU A 83 -64.05 50.34 -64.55
N LYS A 84 -65.38 50.24 -64.34
CA LYS A 84 -65.94 49.63 -63.12
C LYS A 84 -65.43 48.21 -62.88
N LYS A 85 -65.39 47.37 -63.92
CA LYS A 85 -64.85 46.01 -63.79
C LYS A 85 -63.38 45.98 -63.39
N ILE A 86 -62.57 46.91 -63.92
CA ILE A 86 -61.14 47.02 -63.57
C ILE A 86 -61.00 47.45 -62.11
N ASP A 87 -61.80 48.42 -61.67
CA ASP A 87 -61.82 48.88 -60.27
C ASP A 87 -62.25 47.74 -59.34
N ASP A 88 -63.34 47.03 -59.64
CA ASP A 88 -63.79 45.84 -58.89
C ASP A 88 -62.70 44.75 -58.84
N MET A 89 -61.96 44.58 -59.94
CA MET A 89 -60.86 43.61 -60.00
C MET A 89 -59.68 44.03 -59.12
N HIS A 90 -59.36 45.32 -59.07
CA HIS A 90 -58.33 45.85 -58.17
C HIS A 90 -58.75 45.74 -56.70
N ASP A 91 -60.00 46.04 -56.37
CA ASP A 91 -60.53 45.90 -55.02
C ASP A 91 -60.50 44.45 -54.55
N THR A 92 -60.91 43.52 -55.40
CA THR A 92 -60.82 42.08 -55.09
C THR A 92 -59.37 41.61 -54.95
N GLN A 93 -58.45 42.10 -55.78
CA GLN A 93 -57.02 41.80 -55.64
C GLN A 93 -56.44 42.33 -54.32
N LEU A 94 -56.80 43.54 -53.89
CA LEU A 94 -56.39 44.11 -52.61
C LEU A 94 -56.94 43.28 -51.44
N GLN A 95 -58.22 42.93 -51.48
CA GLN A 95 -58.82 42.07 -50.46
C GLN A 95 -58.16 40.69 -50.39
N LEU A 96 -57.79 40.11 -51.53
CA LEU A 96 -57.05 38.84 -51.56
C LEU A 96 -55.66 39.01 -50.94
N ARG A 97 -54.94 40.08 -51.26
CA ARG A 97 -53.64 40.37 -50.67
C ARG A 97 -53.73 40.50 -49.15
N ASP A 98 -54.71 41.23 -48.64
CA ASP A 98 -54.92 41.38 -47.20
C ASP A 98 -55.25 40.04 -46.53
N LYS A 99 -56.06 39.20 -47.17
CA LYS A 99 -56.32 37.83 -46.70
C LYS A 99 -55.05 36.98 -46.70
N PHE A 100 -54.22 37.08 -47.73
CA PHE A 100 -52.94 36.36 -47.79
C PHE A 100 -51.98 36.78 -46.67
N ILE A 101 -51.91 38.08 -46.37
CA ILE A 101 -51.10 38.58 -45.26
C ILE A 101 -51.63 38.00 -43.94
N LYS A 102 -52.95 38.05 -43.70
CA LYS A 102 -53.58 37.47 -42.49
C LYS A 102 -53.31 35.97 -42.35
N VAL A 103 -53.41 35.21 -43.45
CA VAL A 103 -53.14 33.76 -43.44
C VAL A 103 -51.66 33.49 -43.18
N ASN A 104 -50.75 34.26 -43.77
CA ASN A 104 -49.32 34.11 -43.52
C ASN A 104 -48.97 34.42 -42.05
N ASP A 105 -49.52 35.50 -41.51
CA ASP A 105 -49.33 35.86 -40.10
C ASP A 105 -49.92 34.79 -39.16
N PHE A 106 -51.08 34.22 -39.50
CA PHE A 106 -51.66 33.09 -38.78
C PHE A 106 -50.76 31.84 -38.84
N ILE A 107 -50.21 31.50 -40.01
CA ILE A 107 -49.28 30.35 -40.14
C ILE A 107 -48.03 30.59 -39.29
N LYS A 108 -47.46 31.79 -39.31
CA LYS A 108 -46.32 32.14 -38.46
C LYS A 108 -46.66 32.02 -36.99
N GLU A 109 -47.81 32.53 -36.55
CA GLU A 109 -48.25 32.40 -35.16
C GLU A 109 -48.45 30.93 -34.75
N CYS A 110 -49.02 30.11 -35.64
CA CYS A 110 -49.14 28.67 -35.41
C CYS A 110 -47.76 28.00 -35.25
N VAL A 111 -46.81 28.30 -36.14
CA VAL A 111 -45.44 27.76 -36.05
C VAL A 111 -44.74 28.23 -34.77
N GLU A 112 -44.89 29.50 -34.39
CA GLU A 112 -44.34 29.99 -33.13
C GLU A 112 -44.97 29.29 -31.93
N LYS A 113 -46.29 29.06 -31.95
CA LYS A 113 -46.97 28.32 -30.88
C LYS A 113 -46.49 26.88 -30.80
N THR A 114 -46.33 26.17 -31.93
CA THR A 114 -45.84 24.79 -31.93
C THR A 114 -44.43 24.72 -31.37
N VAL A 115 -43.51 25.60 -31.81
CA VAL A 115 -42.14 25.65 -31.29
C VAL A 115 -42.12 26.00 -29.79
N ARG A 116 -42.95 26.94 -29.34
CA ARG A 116 -43.07 27.26 -27.90
C ARG A 116 -43.59 26.08 -27.09
N THR A 117 -44.57 25.34 -27.60
CA THR A 117 -45.09 24.15 -26.91
C THR A 117 -44.07 23.02 -26.90
N GLU A 118 -43.35 22.77 -27.99
CA GLU A 118 -42.30 21.75 -28.07
C GLU A 118 -41.17 22.07 -27.11
N THR A 119 -40.68 23.31 -27.09
CA THR A 119 -39.64 23.73 -26.13
C THR A 119 -40.11 23.66 -24.69
N GLN A 120 -41.39 23.92 -24.39
CA GLN A 120 -41.93 23.71 -23.05
C GLN A 120 -42.00 22.23 -22.70
N ILE A 121 -42.49 21.38 -23.60
CA ILE A 121 -42.54 19.93 -23.41
C ILE A 121 -41.14 19.37 -23.14
N GLU A 122 -40.13 19.80 -23.89
CA GLU A 122 -38.74 19.38 -23.65
C GLU A 122 -38.22 19.79 -22.28
N LYS A 123 -38.55 21.00 -21.81
CA LYS A 123 -38.18 21.47 -20.47
C LYS A 123 -38.86 20.65 -19.38
N GLU A 124 -40.16 20.42 -19.50
CA GLU A 124 -40.94 19.60 -18.57
C GLU A 124 -40.43 18.16 -18.53
N LEU A 125 -40.12 17.56 -19.68
CA LEU A 125 -39.55 16.21 -19.75
C LEU A 125 -38.18 16.13 -19.08
N LYS A 126 -37.33 17.16 -19.22
CA LYS A 126 -36.05 17.23 -18.50
C LYS A 126 -36.27 17.35 -16.99
N GLN A 127 -37.17 18.22 -16.55
CA GLN A 127 -37.51 18.36 -15.12
C GLN A 127 -38.07 17.07 -14.54
N GLN A 128 -38.97 16.39 -15.25
CA GLN A 128 -39.51 15.10 -14.81
C GLN A 128 -38.42 14.03 -14.68
N LYS A 129 -37.42 14.02 -15.56
CA LYS A 129 -36.29 13.08 -15.43
C LYS A 129 -35.48 13.36 -14.16
N MET A 130 -35.11 14.62 -13.94
CA MET A 130 -34.38 15.03 -12.73
C MET A 130 -35.15 14.67 -11.45
N LEU A 131 -36.44 15.02 -11.38
CA LEU A 131 -37.27 14.70 -10.22
C LEU A 131 -37.44 13.20 -10.01
N ASN A 132 -37.54 12.40 -11.08
CA ASN A 132 -37.61 10.95 -10.96
C ASN A 132 -36.28 10.33 -10.49
N GLU A 133 -35.14 10.92 -10.84
CA GLU A 133 -33.83 10.53 -10.31
C GLU A 133 -33.74 10.86 -8.82
N GLU A 134 -34.11 12.07 -8.41
CA GLU A 134 -34.18 12.48 -7.00
C GLU A 134 -35.14 11.58 -6.18
N ILE A 135 -36.31 11.26 -6.71
CA ILE A 135 -37.25 10.33 -6.04
C ILE A 135 -36.63 8.95 -5.87
N LYS A 136 -35.87 8.46 -6.86
CA LYS A 136 -35.20 7.17 -6.77
C LYS A 136 -34.11 7.20 -5.70
N GLU A 137 -33.28 8.23 -5.67
CA GLU A 137 -32.24 8.42 -4.65
C GLU A 137 -32.87 8.44 -3.25
N ILE A 138 -33.86 9.30 -3.02
CA ILE A 138 -34.55 9.39 -1.73
C ILE A 138 -35.19 8.06 -1.35
N SER A 139 -35.78 7.32 -2.30
CA SER A 139 -36.36 6.00 -2.02
C SER A 139 -35.30 4.95 -1.68
N SER A 140 -34.10 5.05 -2.25
CA SER A 140 -32.97 4.21 -1.91
C SER A 140 -32.52 4.49 -0.48
N ASP A 141 -32.32 5.76 -0.14
CA ASP A 141 -31.91 6.19 1.21
C ASP A 141 -32.93 5.77 2.27
N LEU A 142 -34.23 5.89 1.95
CA LEU A 142 -35.31 5.47 2.83
C LEU A 142 -35.24 3.95 3.07
N ASN A 143 -35.02 3.16 2.02
CA ASN A 143 -34.85 1.71 2.17
C ASN A 143 -33.62 1.37 3.00
N GLU A 144 -32.48 2.04 2.80
CA GLU A 144 -31.29 1.83 3.61
C GLU A 144 -31.56 2.13 5.09
N LEU A 145 -32.21 3.26 5.39
CA LEU A 145 -32.61 3.63 6.75
C LEU A 145 -33.58 2.62 7.37
N LEU A 146 -34.54 2.08 6.61
CA LEU A 146 -35.43 1.02 7.09
C LEU A 146 -34.65 -0.26 7.42
N THR A 147 -33.72 -0.68 6.55
CA THR A 147 -32.89 -1.86 6.85
C THR A 147 -31.99 -1.63 8.07
N PHE A 148 -31.52 -0.41 8.27
CA PHE A 148 -30.75 -0.02 9.45
C PHE A 148 -31.63 -0.06 10.71
N GLU A 149 -32.85 0.48 10.65
CA GLU A 149 -33.80 0.41 11.76
C GLU A 149 -34.14 -1.04 12.13
N GLU A 150 -34.34 -1.92 11.15
CA GLU A 150 -34.58 -3.34 11.38
C GLU A 150 -33.38 -4.03 12.05
N LYS A 151 -32.16 -3.74 11.61
CA LYS A 151 -30.94 -4.22 12.25
C LYS A 151 -30.82 -3.71 13.68
N PHE A 152 -31.08 -2.43 13.92
CA PHE A 152 -31.06 -1.85 15.26
C PHE A 152 -32.11 -2.46 16.18
N LYS A 153 -33.34 -2.69 15.68
CA LYS A 153 -34.37 -3.42 16.43
C LYS A 153 -33.94 -4.85 16.73
N GLY A 154 -33.22 -5.51 15.82
CA GLY A 154 -32.59 -6.81 16.04
C GLY A 154 -31.60 -6.77 17.21
N VAL A 155 -30.65 -5.83 17.17
CA VAL A 155 -29.66 -5.64 18.23
C VAL A 155 -30.31 -5.29 19.56
N ILE A 156 -31.33 -4.43 19.59
CA ILE A 156 -32.08 -4.10 20.82
C ILE A 156 -32.72 -5.36 21.41
N LYS A 157 -33.29 -6.24 20.59
CA LYS A 157 -33.86 -7.52 21.07
C LYS A 157 -32.79 -8.46 21.62
N GLU A 158 -31.62 -8.52 21.00
CA GLU A 158 -30.49 -9.28 21.54
C GLU A 158 -30.04 -8.71 22.89
N LEU A 159 -29.96 -7.38 23.00
CA LEU A 159 -29.56 -6.70 24.22
C LEU A 159 -30.61 -6.77 25.34
N GLN A 160 -31.88 -6.94 25.01
CA GLN A 160 -32.98 -7.07 25.96
C GLN A 160 -32.77 -8.26 26.92
N HIS A 161 -32.07 -9.32 26.49
CA HIS A 161 -31.72 -10.41 27.39
C HIS A 161 -30.84 -9.93 28.55
N TYR A 162 -29.86 -9.06 28.30
CA TYR A 162 -29.00 -8.52 29.35
C TYR A 162 -29.78 -7.60 30.30
N GLU A 163 -30.72 -6.80 29.79
CA GLU A 163 -31.61 -5.99 30.63
C GLU A 163 -32.41 -6.87 31.60
N ASN A 164 -32.95 -7.99 31.13
CA ASN A 164 -33.65 -8.94 31.99
C ASN A 164 -32.73 -9.54 33.07
N VAL A 165 -31.48 -9.87 32.72
CA VAL A 165 -30.48 -10.35 33.68
C VAL A 165 -30.15 -9.27 34.72
N PHE A 166 -30.02 -8.01 34.32
CA PHE A 166 -29.78 -6.93 35.26
C PHE A 166 -30.95 -6.73 36.22
N ASN A 167 -32.19 -6.80 35.73
CA ASN A 167 -33.38 -6.76 36.56
C ASN A 167 -33.43 -7.95 37.54
N GLU A 168 -33.12 -9.16 37.09
CA GLU A 168 -33.04 -10.35 37.95
C GLU A 168 -31.95 -10.22 39.04
N VAL A 169 -30.80 -9.64 38.71
CA VAL A 169 -29.71 -9.39 39.67
C VAL A 169 -30.11 -8.33 40.70
N ILE A 170 -30.82 -7.27 40.29
CA ILE A 170 -31.36 -6.25 41.21
C ILE A 170 -32.36 -6.89 42.18
N GLU A 171 -33.30 -7.68 41.67
CA GLU A 171 -34.30 -8.38 42.47
C GLU A 171 -33.69 -9.41 43.44
N THR A 172 -32.69 -10.17 42.99
CA THR A 172 -32.08 -11.25 43.79
C THR A 172 -31.13 -10.73 44.86
N SER A 173 -30.33 -9.72 44.53
CA SER A 173 -29.27 -9.26 45.44
C SER A 173 -29.76 -8.29 46.51
N GLY A 174 -30.86 -7.56 46.26
CA GLY A 174 -31.41 -6.54 47.18
C GLY A 174 -30.40 -5.46 47.63
N THR A 175 -29.22 -5.43 47.00
CA THR A 175 -28.07 -4.60 47.37
C THR A 175 -28.01 -3.33 46.53
N TYR A 176 -28.70 -3.33 45.38
CA TYR A 176 -28.79 -2.23 44.44
C TYR A 176 -30.25 -1.76 44.39
N GLU A 177 -30.47 -0.45 44.46
CA GLU A 177 -31.81 0.14 44.45
C GLU A 177 -32.32 0.40 43.02
N SER A 178 -31.40 0.62 42.08
CA SER A 178 -31.71 0.95 40.69
C SER A 178 -30.64 0.39 39.74
N PHE A 179 -30.99 0.21 38.47
CA PHE A 179 -30.04 -0.13 37.41
C PHE A 179 -28.88 0.87 37.31
N GLU A 180 -29.16 2.16 37.50
CA GLU A 180 -28.15 3.23 37.50
C GLU A 180 -27.12 3.04 38.64
N ASP A 181 -27.57 2.58 39.81
CA ASP A 181 -26.72 2.33 40.98
C ASP A 181 -25.83 1.10 40.77
N LEU A 182 -26.39 0.03 40.18
CA LEU A 182 -25.61 -1.14 39.76
C LEU A 182 -24.52 -0.75 38.74
N MET A 183 -24.86 0.08 37.75
CA MET A 183 -23.92 0.51 36.73
C MET A 183 -22.84 1.45 37.30
N SER A 184 -23.23 2.44 38.11
CA SER A 184 -22.27 3.37 38.72
C SER A 184 -21.28 2.66 39.64
N ARG A 185 -21.75 1.66 40.39
CA ARG A 185 -20.87 0.86 41.27
C ARG A 185 -19.98 -0.10 40.50
N SER A 186 -20.47 -0.68 39.40
CA SER A 186 -19.64 -1.52 38.53
C SER A 186 -18.57 -0.69 37.81
N ASP A 187 -18.91 0.51 37.37
CA ASP A 187 -17.95 1.47 36.80
C ASP A 187 -16.89 1.88 37.83
N ALA A 188 -17.30 2.19 39.07
CA ALA A 188 -16.37 2.51 40.15
C ALA A 188 -15.45 1.32 40.48
N LEU A 189 -15.97 0.09 40.47
CA LEU A 189 -15.18 -1.13 40.66
C LEU A 189 -14.21 -1.36 39.51
N MET A 190 -14.63 -1.12 38.26
CA MET A 190 -13.78 -1.26 37.09
C MET A 190 -12.65 -0.22 37.10
N LEU A 191 -12.95 1.03 37.45
CA LEU A 191 -11.93 2.07 37.63
C LEU A 191 -10.95 1.70 38.75
N ALA A 192 -11.45 1.26 39.91
CA ALA A 192 -10.61 0.80 41.01
C ALA A 192 -9.73 -0.39 40.59
N GLN A 193 -10.25 -1.31 39.78
CA GLN A 193 -9.48 -2.44 39.26
C GLN A 193 -8.34 -1.96 38.34
N VAL A 194 -8.59 -0.98 37.49
CA VAL A 194 -7.55 -0.39 36.63
C VAL A 194 -6.48 0.29 37.48
N GLU A 195 -6.86 1.12 38.45
CA GLU A 195 -5.91 1.78 39.36
C GLU A 195 -5.07 0.78 40.16
N ILE A 196 -5.68 -0.30 40.66
CA ILE A 196 -4.97 -1.38 41.36
C ILE A 196 -3.97 -2.06 40.41
N ALA A 197 -4.38 -2.39 39.19
CA ALA A 197 -3.51 -3.05 38.22
C ALA A 197 -2.30 -2.17 37.83
N GLU A 198 -2.51 -0.86 37.65
CA GLU A 198 -1.43 0.09 37.40
C GLU A 198 -0.45 0.12 38.58
N ARG A 199 -0.97 0.19 39.81
CA ARG A 199 -0.14 0.20 41.02
C ARG A 199 0.61 -1.10 41.25
N GLU A 200 -0.01 -2.25 40.95
CA GLU A 200 0.67 -3.55 40.97
C GLU A 200 1.82 -3.59 39.95
N GLN A 201 1.61 -3.05 38.75
CA GLN A 201 2.65 -2.97 37.74
C GLN A 201 3.84 -2.10 38.18
N GLU A 202 3.58 -0.98 38.86
CA GLU A 202 4.63 -0.15 39.47
C GLU A 202 5.42 -0.93 40.52
N LEU A 203 4.73 -1.63 41.42
CA LEU A 203 5.38 -2.43 42.47
C LEU A 203 6.23 -3.56 41.89
N ILE A 204 5.77 -4.21 40.81
CA ILE A 204 6.55 -5.24 40.12
C ILE A 204 7.85 -4.64 39.54
N LYS A 205 7.78 -3.47 38.91
CA LYS A 205 8.97 -2.77 38.39
C LYS A 205 9.96 -2.45 39.51
N ASP A 206 9.46 -1.98 40.67
CA ASP A 206 10.29 -1.69 41.83
C ASP A 206 10.95 -2.95 42.40
N ILE A 207 10.21 -4.06 42.49
CA ILE A 207 10.74 -5.36 42.91
C ILE A 207 11.83 -5.84 41.94
N GLU A 208 11.63 -5.71 40.64
CA GLU A 208 12.63 -6.08 39.63
C GLU A 208 13.90 -5.24 39.78
N LEU A 209 13.75 -3.93 40.00
CA LEU A 209 14.87 -3.02 40.24
C LEU A 209 15.65 -3.42 41.49
N ILE A 210 14.96 -3.71 42.60
CA ILE A 210 15.59 -4.20 43.83
C ILE A 210 16.29 -5.54 43.59
N ARG A 211 15.65 -6.47 42.85
CA ARG A 211 16.24 -7.76 42.51
C ARG A 211 17.51 -7.60 41.68
N GLN A 212 17.54 -6.69 40.71
CA GLN A 212 18.74 -6.35 39.94
C GLN A 212 19.84 -5.77 40.83
N LYS A 213 19.50 -4.87 41.76
CA LYS A 213 20.45 -4.32 42.75
C LYS A 213 21.05 -5.41 43.64
N ILE A 214 20.22 -6.32 44.14
CA ILE A 214 20.69 -7.44 44.97
C ILE A 214 21.62 -8.33 44.15
N LEU A 215 21.24 -8.72 42.92
CA LEU A 215 22.08 -9.56 42.05
C LEU A 215 23.43 -8.90 41.75
N LYS A 216 23.43 -7.58 41.50
CA LYS A 216 24.68 -6.84 41.29
C LYS A 216 25.55 -6.84 42.55
N SER A 217 24.96 -6.55 43.72
CA SER A 217 25.69 -6.54 44.99
C SER A 217 26.22 -7.92 45.37
N THR A 218 25.46 -9.00 45.14
CA THR A 218 25.92 -10.37 45.40
C THR A 218 27.00 -10.80 44.43
N PHE A 219 26.91 -10.39 43.15
CA PHE A 219 27.98 -10.61 42.18
C PHE A 219 29.28 -9.89 42.59
N GLU A 220 29.21 -8.61 42.98
CA GLU A 220 30.36 -7.84 43.47
C GLU A 220 30.96 -8.48 44.74
N ALA A 221 30.12 -8.91 45.68
CA ALA A 221 30.58 -9.62 46.89
C ALA A 221 31.24 -10.96 46.55
N SER A 222 30.65 -11.74 45.63
CA SER A 222 31.23 -13.00 45.16
C SER A 222 32.57 -12.78 44.48
N GLN A 223 32.70 -11.74 43.65
CA GLN A 223 33.96 -11.39 43.00
C GLN A 223 35.03 -11.05 44.05
N LYS A 224 34.68 -10.26 45.07
CA LYS A 224 35.60 -9.93 46.16
C LYS A 224 36.03 -11.15 46.97
N ILE A 225 35.13 -12.11 47.20
CA ILE A 225 35.48 -13.38 47.86
C ILE A 225 36.47 -14.19 47.01
N ILE A 226 36.26 -14.24 45.69
CA ILE A 226 37.18 -14.91 44.77
C ILE A 226 38.55 -14.23 44.81
N GLU A 227 38.60 -12.89 44.75
CA GLU A 227 39.84 -12.12 44.86
C GLU A 227 40.58 -12.44 46.16
N LEU A 228 39.91 -12.38 47.31
CA LEU A 228 40.50 -12.72 48.61
C LEU A 228 40.97 -14.17 48.69
N ASN A 229 40.22 -15.13 48.14
CA ASN A 229 40.63 -16.54 48.09
C ASN A 229 41.90 -16.73 47.24
N THR A 230 42.02 -16.00 46.12
CA THR A 230 43.24 -16.04 45.31
C THR A 230 44.44 -15.43 46.02
N GLU A 231 44.25 -14.34 46.76
CA GLU A 231 45.31 -13.74 47.59
C GLU A 231 45.72 -14.66 48.73
N LEU A 232 44.76 -15.29 49.41
CA LEU A 232 45.01 -16.27 50.47
C LEU A 232 45.81 -17.46 49.92
N ALA A 233 45.40 -18.03 48.80
CA ALA A 233 46.14 -19.13 48.16
C ALA A 233 47.56 -18.70 47.75
N ARG A 234 47.77 -17.45 47.33
CA ARG A 234 49.11 -16.90 47.07
C ARG A 234 49.95 -16.85 48.35
N ILE A 235 49.39 -16.32 49.44
CA ILE A 235 50.07 -16.21 50.73
C ILE A 235 50.43 -17.59 51.27
N GLU A 236 49.50 -18.54 51.26
CA GLU A 236 49.74 -19.92 51.70
C GLU A 236 50.88 -20.58 50.91
N ARG A 237 50.92 -20.40 49.58
CA ARG A 237 52.04 -20.88 48.77
C ARG A 237 53.37 -20.26 49.20
N THR A 238 53.41 -18.93 49.38
CA THR A 238 54.65 -18.26 49.82
C THR A 238 55.08 -18.70 51.22
N TYR A 239 54.12 -18.91 52.14
CA TYR A 239 54.39 -19.41 53.48
C TYR A 239 54.92 -20.84 53.45
N ASN A 240 54.31 -21.74 52.69
CA ASN A 240 54.76 -23.12 52.56
C ASN A 240 56.15 -23.20 51.95
N ASN A 241 56.45 -22.36 50.95
CA ASN A 241 57.80 -22.27 50.37
C ASN A 241 58.83 -21.80 51.41
N ALA A 242 58.54 -20.70 52.12
CA ALA A 242 59.43 -20.19 53.16
C ALA A 242 59.64 -21.21 54.30
N LYS A 243 58.59 -21.92 54.70
CA LYS A 243 58.67 -23.01 55.69
C LYS A 243 59.53 -24.17 55.21
N ALA A 244 59.39 -24.57 53.94
CA ALA A 244 60.21 -25.62 53.35
C ALA A 244 61.70 -25.20 53.28
N GLU A 245 61.98 -23.93 52.95
CA GLU A 245 63.32 -23.38 52.98
C GLU A 245 63.91 -23.34 54.40
N ALA A 246 63.14 -22.87 55.39
CA ALA A 246 63.56 -22.87 56.79
C ALA A 246 63.92 -24.29 57.27
N MET A 247 63.08 -25.28 56.96
CA MET A 247 63.34 -26.68 57.32
C MET A 247 64.62 -27.22 56.65
N LYS A 248 64.89 -26.86 55.39
CA LYS A 248 66.15 -27.22 54.72
C LYS A 248 67.37 -26.65 55.46
N TRP A 249 67.29 -25.39 55.87
CA TRP A 249 68.36 -24.74 56.63
C TRP A 249 68.52 -25.34 58.02
N GLU A 250 67.45 -25.69 58.72
CA GLU A 250 67.49 -26.38 60.01
C GLU A 250 68.15 -27.76 59.91
N ILE A 251 67.82 -28.55 58.87
CA ILE A 251 68.45 -29.85 58.61
C ILE A 251 69.94 -29.66 58.34
N THR A 252 70.30 -28.66 57.51
CA THR A 252 71.69 -28.37 57.16
C THR A 252 72.47 -27.96 58.40
N LEU A 253 71.92 -27.05 59.20
CA LEU A 253 72.50 -26.61 60.47
C LEU A 253 72.68 -27.76 61.46
N SER A 254 71.68 -28.63 61.58
CA SER A 254 71.74 -29.81 62.46
C SER A 254 72.84 -30.77 62.01
N ARG A 255 72.94 -31.08 60.71
CA ARG A 255 74.03 -31.90 60.16
C ARG A 255 75.40 -31.28 60.40
N THR A 256 75.54 -29.97 60.22
CA THR A 256 76.80 -29.27 60.51
C THR A 256 77.13 -29.34 62.01
N LYS A 257 76.13 -29.19 62.88
CA LYS A 257 76.32 -29.30 64.33
C LYS A 257 76.76 -30.71 64.73
N ASP A 258 76.11 -31.74 64.19
CA ASP A 258 76.46 -33.14 64.44
C ASP A 258 77.88 -33.42 63.95
N TYR A 259 78.25 -32.96 62.75
CA TYR A 259 79.60 -33.10 62.21
C TYR A 259 80.65 -32.40 63.09
N ILE A 260 80.36 -31.21 63.61
CA ILE A 260 81.24 -30.50 64.55
C ILE A 260 81.38 -31.30 65.85
N ALA A 261 80.27 -31.82 66.39
CA ALA A 261 80.28 -32.60 67.63
C ALA A 261 81.03 -33.93 67.49
N ASP A 262 80.89 -34.62 66.35
CA ASP A 262 81.63 -35.85 66.05
C ASP A 262 83.13 -35.58 65.91
N ASN A 263 83.52 -34.53 65.17
CA ASN A 263 84.93 -34.13 65.06
C ASN A 263 85.51 -33.67 66.41
N GLU A 264 84.75 -32.93 67.22
CA GLU A 264 85.14 -32.56 68.58
C GLU A 264 85.33 -33.81 69.45
N LYS A 265 84.44 -34.80 69.36
CA LYS A 265 84.58 -36.08 70.06
C LYS A 265 85.81 -36.84 69.59
N GLU A 266 86.04 -36.96 68.29
CA GLU A 266 87.22 -37.63 67.72
C GLU A 266 88.51 -36.98 68.21
N THR A 267 88.59 -35.64 68.14
CA THR A 267 89.76 -34.89 68.64
C THR A 267 89.97 -35.12 70.14
N ILE A 268 88.93 -35.09 70.97
CA ILE A 268 89.03 -35.39 72.41
C ILE A 268 89.51 -36.84 72.63
N THR A 269 88.95 -37.82 71.92
CA THR A 269 89.37 -39.24 72.05
C THR A 269 90.82 -39.45 71.62
N LEU A 270 91.28 -38.77 70.57
CA LEU A 270 92.68 -38.77 70.15
C LEU A 270 93.56 -38.18 71.25
N MET A 271 93.19 -37.02 71.80
CA MET A 271 93.92 -36.40 72.92
C MET A 271 94.02 -37.34 74.13
N ASP A 272 92.92 -37.99 74.51
CA ASP A 272 92.90 -38.96 75.61
C ASP A 272 93.77 -40.21 75.30
N SER A 273 93.77 -40.69 74.06
CA SER A 273 94.59 -41.82 73.62
C SER A 273 96.09 -41.52 73.65
N ILE A 274 96.49 -40.32 73.22
CA ILE A 274 97.88 -39.83 73.29
C ILE A 274 98.30 -39.75 74.76
N GLN A 275 97.44 -39.17 75.60
CA GLN A 275 97.73 -39.10 77.03
C GLN A 275 97.87 -40.50 77.65
N HIS A 276 97.01 -41.44 77.28
CA HIS A 276 97.07 -42.80 77.79
C HIS A 276 98.36 -43.53 77.35
N LEU A 277 98.76 -43.39 76.09
CA LEU A 277 100.03 -43.94 75.58
C LEU A 277 101.23 -43.34 76.31
N TYR A 278 101.24 -42.03 76.54
CA TYR A 278 102.27 -41.35 77.32
C TYR A 278 102.35 -41.91 78.75
N GLN A 279 101.20 -42.10 79.41
CA GLN A 279 101.14 -42.68 80.76
C GLN A 279 101.67 -44.11 80.79
N LEU A 280 101.28 -44.97 79.84
CA LEU A 280 101.76 -46.36 79.77
C LEU A 280 103.29 -46.42 79.57
N LEU A 281 103.84 -45.57 78.72
CA LEU A 281 105.29 -45.51 78.49
C LEU A 281 106.05 -44.96 79.70
N ALA A 282 105.49 -43.94 80.38
CA ALA A 282 106.06 -43.42 81.62
C ALA A 282 106.04 -44.46 82.74
N GLU A 283 104.94 -45.20 82.91
CA GLU A 283 104.81 -46.30 83.87
C GLU A 283 105.79 -47.43 83.58
N ARG A 284 106.00 -47.81 82.31
CA ARG A 284 106.96 -48.84 81.95
C ARG A 284 108.39 -48.48 82.34
N ASN A 285 108.75 -47.22 82.24
CA ASN A 285 110.10 -46.73 82.54
C ASN A 285 110.27 -46.34 84.02
N ASP A 286 109.28 -46.61 84.89
CA ASP A 286 109.22 -46.20 86.30
C ASP A 286 109.40 -44.67 86.50
N GLU A 287 109.07 -43.86 85.48
CA GLU A 287 109.09 -42.41 85.55
C GLU A 287 107.73 -41.86 86.00
N LYS A 288 107.75 -40.92 86.96
CA LYS A 288 106.52 -40.21 87.36
C LYS A 288 106.07 -39.29 86.22
N VAL A 289 104.80 -39.40 85.83
CA VAL A 289 104.12 -38.57 84.83
C VAL A 289 104.33 -37.07 85.13
N LYS A 290 105.10 -36.36 84.31
CA LYS A 290 105.44 -34.93 84.49
C LYS A 290 104.60 -33.99 83.63
N LEU A 291 104.14 -34.43 82.45
CA LEU A 291 103.43 -33.59 81.49
C LEU A 291 101.91 -33.52 81.75
N LYS A 292 101.31 -32.36 81.49
CA LYS A 292 99.87 -32.11 81.68
C LYS A 292 99.06 -32.64 80.49
N LYS A 293 97.80 -33.02 80.75
CA LYS A 293 96.82 -33.57 79.79
C LYS A 293 96.71 -32.80 78.46
N TYR A 294 96.85 -31.47 78.46
CA TYR A 294 96.68 -30.63 77.26
C TYR A 294 97.98 -30.26 76.52
N ASP A 295 99.15 -30.70 77.00
CA ASP A 295 100.42 -30.48 76.31
C ASP A 295 100.71 -31.65 75.36
N ILE A 296 99.93 -31.72 74.28
CA ILE A 296 99.94 -32.85 73.33
C ILE A 296 101.28 -32.95 72.60
N SER A 297 101.88 -31.80 72.25
CA SER A 297 103.17 -31.77 71.54
C SER A 297 104.26 -32.42 72.38
N GLY A 298 104.40 -32.02 73.65
CA GLY A 298 105.39 -32.60 74.54
C GLY A 298 105.16 -34.08 74.85
N GLN A 299 103.88 -34.52 74.93
CA GLN A 299 103.55 -35.93 75.11
C GLN A 299 103.92 -36.76 73.87
N LEU A 300 103.65 -36.25 72.66
CA LEU A 300 104.02 -36.92 71.42
C LEU A 300 105.54 -36.98 71.22
N ASP A 301 106.26 -35.90 71.54
CA ASP A 301 107.73 -35.88 71.44
C ASP A 301 108.35 -36.94 72.38
N TYR A 302 107.86 -37.06 73.61
CA TYR A 302 108.29 -38.11 74.53
C TYR A 302 107.93 -39.52 74.05
N ILE A 303 106.71 -39.72 73.54
CA ILE A 303 106.30 -41.00 72.95
C ILE A 303 107.21 -41.36 71.78
N HIS A 304 107.57 -40.39 70.94
CA HIS A 304 108.43 -40.58 69.78
C HIS A 304 109.84 -41.00 70.19
N GLU A 305 110.48 -40.26 71.11
CA GLU A 305 111.80 -40.59 71.64
C GLU A 305 111.82 -42.00 72.26
N GLU A 306 110.78 -42.38 73.01
CA GLU A 306 110.70 -43.71 73.61
C GLU A 306 110.47 -44.84 72.60
N ILE A 307 109.70 -44.59 71.54
CA ILE A 307 109.56 -45.56 70.44
C ILE A 307 110.91 -45.74 69.76
N GLU A 308 111.66 -44.67 69.51
CA GLU A 308 113.01 -44.77 68.93
C GLU A 308 113.95 -45.58 69.83
N VAL A 309 113.94 -45.36 71.15
CA VAL A 309 114.73 -46.14 72.11
C VAL A 309 114.31 -47.62 72.09
N LEU A 310 113.02 -47.93 72.04
CA LEU A 310 112.53 -49.30 71.94
C LEU A 310 112.95 -49.98 70.64
N GLU A 311 112.84 -49.29 69.52
CA GLU A 311 113.32 -49.80 68.24
C GLU A 311 114.82 -50.09 68.31
N ASP A 312 115.59 -49.23 68.96
CA ASP A 312 117.02 -49.43 69.18
C ASP A 312 117.31 -50.64 70.07
N ILE A 313 116.53 -50.86 71.12
CA ILE A 313 116.63 -52.04 71.98
C ILE A 313 116.25 -53.30 71.21
N ILE A 314 115.19 -53.27 70.39
CA ILE A 314 114.78 -54.40 69.53
C ILE A 314 115.86 -54.69 68.50
N LYS A 315 116.41 -53.66 67.84
CA LYS A 315 117.53 -53.80 66.88
C LYS A 315 118.75 -54.41 67.56
N ARG A 316 119.09 -53.98 68.78
CA ARG A 316 120.19 -54.56 69.60
C ARG A 316 119.88 -55.97 70.08
N ALA A 317 118.63 -56.29 70.44
CA ALA A 317 118.19 -57.62 70.82
C ALA A 317 118.25 -58.58 69.63
N HIS A 318 117.78 -58.15 68.45
CA HIS A 318 117.93 -58.88 67.19
C HIS A 318 119.42 -59.07 66.83
N HIS A 319 120.28 -58.06 67.05
CA HIS A 319 121.73 -58.19 66.85
C HIS A 319 122.41 -59.13 67.86
N LYS A 320 121.92 -59.21 69.11
CA LYS A 320 122.38 -60.18 70.12
C LYS A 320 121.91 -61.59 69.77
N MET A 321 120.65 -61.74 69.36
CA MET A 321 120.07 -63.00 68.87
C MET A 321 120.77 -63.51 67.60
N ALA A 322 121.26 -62.62 66.73
CA ALA A 322 122.07 -62.97 65.56
C ALA A 322 123.50 -63.44 65.91
N LYS A 323 124.02 -63.12 67.11
CA LYS A 323 125.35 -63.55 67.60
C LYS A 323 125.33 -64.82 68.46
N GLU A 324 124.19 -65.21 69.02
CA GLU A 324 124.05 -66.37 69.91
C GLU A 324 123.44 -67.64 69.26
N GLY A 325 123.22 -67.66 67.94
CA GLY A 325 122.94 -68.90 67.22
C GLY A 325 121.70 -69.68 67.72
N MET A 326 120.68 -68.98 68.20
CA MET A 326 119.39 -69.54 68.59
C MET A 326 118.28 -68.84 67.80
N SER A 327 117.66 -69.61 66.91
CA SER A 327 116.45 -69.28 66.17
C SER A 327 115.23 -69.49 67.06
N LEU A 328 114.34 -68.50 67.10
CA LEU A 328 112.91 -68.72 67.22
C LEU A 328 112.20 -67.83 66.19
N LEU A 329 112.11 -68.38 64.98
CA LEU A 329 110.88 -68.31 64.22
C LEU A 329 109.76 -68.92 65.07
N GLY A 330 108.69 -68.15 65.26
CA GLY A 330 107.52 -68.57 66.01
C GLY A 330 106.37 -67.59 65.87
N GLU A 331 106.03 -67.28 64.61
CA GLU A 331 104.69 -66.92 64.15
C GLU A 331 104.06 -65.62 64.66
N GLY A 332 104.40 -64.54 63.94
CA GLY A 332 103.41 -63.52 63.65
C GLY A 332 102.41 -63.99 62.58
N THR A 333 101.34 -63.19 62.48
CA THR A 333 100.58 -62.89 61.25
C THR A 333 99.70 -63.99 60.67
N ASN A 334 98.39 -63.88 60.91
CA ASN A 334 97.37 -63.87 59.86
C ASN A 334 95.96 -63.69 60.44
N ARG A 335 95.50 -62.44 60.60
CA ARG A 335 94.07 -62.08 60.55
C ARG A 335 93.92 -60.67 60.02
N PHE A 336 94.09 -60.51 58.71
CA PHE A 336 93.47 -59.44 57.96
C PHE A 336 92.94 -60.02 56.65
N LEU A 337 91.82 -59.45 56.21
CA LEU A 337 91.05 -59.71 54.99
C LEU A 337 89.87 -60.68 55.15
N ASN A 338 88.77 -60.12 55.67
CA ASN A 338 87.47 -60.27 55.04
C ASN A 338 86.65 -59.00 55.29
N PRO A 339 86.19 -58.33 54.22
CA PRO A 339 84.88 -57.68 54.26
C PRO A 339 84.04 -58.18 53.08
N ASP A 340 83.06 -59.01 53.41
CA ASP A 340 81.88 -59.23 52.59
C ASP A 340 80.78 -58.29 53.09
N LYS A 341 80.09 -57.66 52.14
CA LYS A 341 78.72 -57.10 52.21
C LYS A 341 78.51 -55.77 52.92
N GLU A 342 78.03 -54.79 52.13
CA GLU A 342 76.82 -54.00 52.40
C GLU A 342 76.43 -53.28 51.08
N THR A 343 75.44 -53.80 50.37
CA THR A 343 74.05 -53.29 50.30
C THR A 343 73.89 -51.99 49.52
N ASN A 344 73.26 -52.15 48.34
CA ASN A 344 72.45 -51.16 47.67
C ASN A 344 71.53 -50.44 48.67
N LEU A 345 71.63 -49.11 48.72
CA LEU A 345 70.54 -48.24 49.14
C LEU A 345 70.35 -47.18 48.06
N SER A 346 69.26 -47.39 47.33
CA SER A 346 68.48 -46.41 46.59
C SER A 346 68.42 -45.04 47.28
N ASN A 347 68.62 -43.99 46.49
CA ASN A 347 67.78 -42.80 46.49
C ASN A 347 67.68 -42.27 45.07
#